data_AF-A0A258R7J1-F1
#
_entry.id   AF-A0A258R7J1-F1
#
_cell.length_a   1.000
_cell.length_b   1.000
_cell.length_c   1.000
_cell.angle_alpha   90.00
_cell.angle_beta   90.00
_cell.angle_gamma   90.00
#
_symmetry.space_group_name_H-M   'P 1'
#
loop_
_entity.id
_entity.type
_entity.pdbx_description
1 polymer ?
#
loop_
_entity_poly.entity_id
_entity_poly.type
_entity_poly.pdbx_seq_one_letter_code
_entity_poly.pdbx_strand_id
1 'polypeptide(L)'
;MSRSDDPTINSFDPYNADRPLMMRCGCGRDHSAADHQAETAVASAEAYSRDFIEASLVKALFPHEPLRRRFLQAVGANTARAAIASLLPLGALEAMAQDTGSLEKKDLKLGFIAITCATPLIMAGPLGFYRQQGLNVQLNKTAGWALIRDKMLNKEHDASHFLSPMPLAISMGVGSVAQPMRVATIQNVNGQAITLALKHKDNRDPKGWKGFKFAVPFEFSMHNFLLRYYLAEHGLNPDTDVQIRVVPPP
;
A
#
# COMPACT_ATOMS: atom_id res chain seq x y z
N MET A 1 -1.61 -38.14 8.32
CA MET A 1 -0.46 -37.52 9.02
C MET A 1 -0.66 -36.02 8.96
N SER A 2 -0.81 -35.41 10.14
CA SER A 2 -1.32 -34.07 10.37
C SER A 2 -0.46 -32.98 9.71
N ARG A 3 -1.09 -32.13 8.88
CA ARG A 3 -0.61 -30.77 8.69
C ARG A 3 -0.77 -30.05 10.02
N SER A 4 0.33 -29.77 10.69
CA SER A 4 0.39 -28.81 11.77
C SER A 4 0.14 -27.43 11.16
N ASP A 5 -1.07 -26.90 11.34
CA ASP A 5 -1.35 -25.48 11.16
C ASP A 5 -0.61 -24.73 12.28
N ASP A 6 0.61 -24.29 11.98
CA ASP A 6 1.45 -23.49 12.87
C ASP A 6 1.11 -22.00 12.68
N PRO A 7 0.70 -21.25 13.73
CA PRO A 7 0.21 -19.88 13.60
C PRO A 7 1.28 -18.81 13.28
N THR A 8 2.54 -19.19 13.02
CA THR A 8 3.68 -18.25 12.86
C THR A 8 4.21 -18.21 11.42
N ILE A 9 3.35 -18.05 10.42
CA ILE A 9 3.78 -17.97 9.02
C ILE A 9 4.51 -16.63 8.79
N ASN A 10 5.85 -16.65 8.88
CA ASN A 10 6.71 -15.55 8.46
C ASN A 10 6.70 -15.46 6.92
N SER A 11 5.99 -14.46 6.38
CA SER A 11 5.85 -14.22 4.94
C SER A 11 7.16 -13.80 4.25
N PHE A 12 8.20 -13.46 5.01
CA PHE A 12 9.52 -13.08 4.51
C PHE A 12 10.62 -14.11 4.81
N ASP A 13 10.30 -15.35 5.25
CA ASP A 13 11.33 -16.35 5.59
C ASP A 13 12.33 -16.56 4.45
N PRO A 14 13.57 -16.06 4.58
CA PRO A 14 14.51 -16.08 3.48
C PRO A 14 15.12 -17.47 3.22
N TYR A 15 14.93 -18.41 4.14
CA TYR A 15 15.48 -19.76 4.08
C TYR A 15 14.46 -20.80 3.63
N ASN A 16 13.23 -20.39 3.32
CA ASN A 16 12.23 -21.27 2.73
C ASN A 16 12.58 -21.54 1.26
N ALA A 17 12.93 -22.78 0.92
CA ALA A 17 13.30 -23.15 -0.44
C ALA A 17 12.10 -23.36 -1.38
N ASP A 18 10.89 -23.48 -0.83
CA ASP A 18 9.68 -23.82 -1.56
C ASP A 18 8.88 -22.60 -2.01
N ARG A 19 9.23 -21.41 -1.51
CA ARG A 19 8.55 -20.14 -1.79
C ARG A 19 9.53 -19.07 -2.29
N PRO A 20 9.10 -18.06 -3.06
CA PRO A 20 9.95 -16.94 -3.42
C PRO A 20 10.20 -16.01 -2.22
N LEU A 21 11.41 -15.43 -2.13
CA LEU A 21 11.91 -14.63 -0.99
C LEU A 21 11.23 -13.27 -0.81
N MET A 22 10.74 -12.71 -1.90
CA MET A 22 9.85 -11.56 -1.86
C MET A 22 8.62 -11.96 -2.65
N MET A 23 7.47 -11.95 -1.99
CA MET A 23 6.17 -12.13 -2.62
C MET A 23 6.04 -11.07 -3.71
N ARG A 24 6.28 -11.46 -4.96
CA ARG A 24 5.80 -10.68 -6.10
C ARG A 24 4.32 -10.92 -6.18
N CYS A 25 3.49 -10.02 -5.67
CA CYS A 25 2.16 -9.90 -6.25
C CYS A 25 2.20 -8.86 -7.36
N GLY A 26 2.25 -9.38 -8.59
CA GLY A 26 2.13 -8.61 -9.82
C GLY A 26 1.84 -9.47 -11.05
N CYS A 27 1.37 -10.71 -10.90
CA CYS A 27 1.46 -11.72 -11.99
C CYS A 27 0.33 -12.76 -12.17
N GLY A 28 -0.81 -12.72 -11.48
CA GLY A 28 -2.02 -13.48 -11.90
C GLY A 28 -1.92 -15.02 -11.97
N ARG A 29 -1.65 -15.71 -10.85
CA ARG A 29 -1.86 -17.16 -10.67
C ARG A 29 -2.39 -17.47 -9.26
N ASP A 30 -2.82 -18.71 -9.01
CA ASP A 30 -3.74 -19.08 -7.91
C ASP A 30 -3.13 -19.05 -6.50
N HIS A 31 -3.78 -18.30 -5.61
CA HIS A 31 -3.62 -18.30 -4.16
C HIS A 31 -4.99 -18.51 -3.52
N SER A 32 -5.05 -19.09 -2.32
CA SER A 32 -6.30 -19.22 -1.56
C SER A 32 -6.51 -18.00 -0.66
N ALA A 33 -7.76 -17.65 -0.34
CA ALA A 33 -8.07 -16.55 0.58
C ALA A 33 -7.48 -16.73 1.99
N ALA A 34 -7.20 -17.97 2.39
CA ALA A 34 -6.56 -18.30 3.66
C ALA A 34 -5.09 -17.82 3.72
N ASP A 35 -4.40 -17.78 2.57
CA ASP A 35 -3.01 -17.31 2.48
C ASP A 35 -2.90 -15.81 2.79
N HIS A 36 -3.96 -15.04 2.52
CA HIS A 36 -4.04 -13.61 2.84
C HIS A 36 -4.46 -13.33 4.29
N GLN A 37 -5.26 -14.21 4.90
CA GLN A 37 -5.69 -14.08 6.30
C GLN A 37 -4.57 -14.45 7.29
N ALA A 38 -3.63 -15.32 6.91
CA ALA A 38 -2.49 -15.66 7.75
C ALA A 38 -1.41 -14.55 7.77
N GLU A 39 -1.23 -13.79 6.68
CA GLU A 39 -0.27 -12.67 6.61
C GLU A 39 -0.65 -11.47 7.50
N THR A 40 -1.90 -11.40 7.96
CA THR A 40 -2.40 -10.32 8.83
C THR A 40 -2.31 -10.64 10.33
N ALA A 41 -1.80 -11.83 10.69
CA ALA A 41 -1.44 -12.14 12.08
C ALA A 41 -0.24 -11.27 12.48
N VAL A 42 -0.49 -10.34 13.41
CA VAL A 42 0.43 -9.26 13.80
C VAL A 42 1.70 -9.83 14.45
N ALA A 43 2.73 -10.07 13.64
CA ALA A 43 4.10 -10.01 14.14
C ALA A 43 4.35 -8.58 14.65
N SER A 44 5.11 -8.41 15.74
CA SER A 44 5.46 -7.06 16.22
C SER A 44 6.16 -6.28 15.10
N ALA A 45 6.02 -4.95 15.06
CA ALA A 45 6.65 -4.13 14.02
C ALA A 45 8.16 -4.36 13.94
N GLU A 46 8.79 -4.67 15.08
CA GLU A 46 10.21 -5.03 15.18
C GLU A 46 10.51 -6.38 14.54
N ALA A 47 9.67 -7.40 14.78
CA ALA A 47 9.83 -8.72 14.16
C ALA A 47 9.66 -8.64 12.63
N TYR A 48 8.65 -7.91 12.16
CA TYR A 48 8.44 -7.65 10.74
C TYR A 48 9.62 -6.92 10.10
N SER A 49 10.14 -5.88 10.77
CA SER A 49 11.31 -5.13 10.30
C SER A 49 12.55 -6.01 10.18
N ARG A 50 12.84 -6.83 11.21
CA ARG A 50 13.97 -7.76 11.21
C ARG A 50 13.87 -8.77 10.06
N ASP A 51 12.70 -9.39 9.91
CA ASP A 51 12.49 -10.42 8.89
C ASP A 51 12.59 -9.82 7.48
N PHE A 52 12.12 -8.58 7.28
CA PHE A 52 12.29 -7.84 6.03
C PHE A 52 13.75 -7.44 5.74
N ILE A 53 14.52 -7.04 6.76
CA ILE A 53 15.95 -6.73 6.63
C ILE A 53 16.72 -7.99 6.24
N GLU A 54 16.49 -9.11 6.92
CA GLU A 54 17.14 -10.39 6.63
C GLU A 54 16.79 -10.87 5.21
N ALA A 55 15.52 -10.76 4.80
CA ALA A 55 15.11 -11.04 3.43
C ALA A 55 15.78 -10.12 2.41
N SER A 56 15.92 -8.83 2.69
CA SER A 56 16.60 -7.89 1.79
C SER A 56 18.08 -8.22 1.61
N LEU A 57 18.76 -8.64 2.69
CA LEU A 57 20.15 -9.08 2.67
C LEU A 57 20.34 -10.39 1.88
N VAL A 58 19.51 -11.40 2.16
CA VAL A 58 19.56 -12.67 1.42
C VAL A 58 19.22 -12.47 -0.05
N LYS A 59 18.32 -11.53 -0.38
CA LYS A 59 18.05 -11.14 -1.77
C LYS A 59 19.26 -10.52 -2.46
N ALA A 60 20.08 -9.75 -1.73
CA ALA A 60 21.31 -9.17 -2.26
C ALA A 60 22.38 -10.25 -2.50
N LEU A 61 22.51 -11.23 -1.61
CA LEU A 61 23.41 -12.39 -1.79
C LEU A 61 22.96 -13.32 -2.92
N PHE A 62 21.64 -13.51 -3.06
CA PHE A 62 21.04 -14.33 -4.11
C PHE A 62 20.07 -13.51 -4.97
N PRO A 63 20.58 -12.66 -5.89
CA PRO A 63 19.73 -11.86 -6.77
C PRO A 63 18.78 -12.73 -7.61
N HIS A 64 19.26 -13.93 -7.99
CA HIS A 64 18.53 -14.90 -8.80
C HIS A 64 17.84 -15.97 -7.94
N GLU A 65 16.50 -15.95 -7.95
CA GLU A 65 15.61 -16.87 -7.22
C GLU A 65 15.96 -18.36 -7.37
N PRO A 66 16.11 -18.90 -8.59
CA PRO A 66 16.39 -20.33 -8.77
C PRO A 66 17.70 -20.79 -8.12
N LEU A 67 18.70 -19.91 -8.04
CA LEU A 67 19.99 -20.21 -7.39
C LEU A 67 19.84 -20.29 -5.88
N ARG A 68 19.09 -19.37 -5.26
CA ARG A 68 18.79 -19.45 -3.82
C ARG A 68 18.12 -20.77 -3.47
N ARG A 69 17.06 -21.12 -4.20
CA ARG A 69 16.26 -22.32 -3.91
C ARG A 69 17.09 -23.59 -4.06
N ARG A 70 17.90 -23.68 -5.12
CA ARG A 70 18.83 -24.80 -5.32
C ARG A 70 19.88 -24.88 -4.22
N PHE A 71 20.44 -23.75 -3.81
CA PHE A 71 21.39 -23.70 -2.69
C PHE A 71 20.73 -24.20 -1.40
N LEU A 72 19.56 -23.68 -1.03
CA LEU A 72 18.82 -24.09 0.17
C LEU A 72 18.41 -25.57 0.14
N GLN A 73 18.00 -26.08 -1.02
CA GLN A 73 17.70 -27.52 -1.21
C GLN A 73 18.95 -28.39 -1.05
N ALA A 74 20.11 -27.90 -1.47
CA ALA A 74 21.36 -28.65 -1.40
C ALA A 74 21.97 -28.68 0.00
N VAL A 75 21.91 -27.56 0.74
CA VAL A 75 22.60 -27.43 2.04
C VAL A 75 21.67 -27.50 3.25
N GLY A 76 20.37 -27.30 3.05
CA GLY A 76 19.37 -27.20 4.12
C GLY A 76 19.32 -25.81 4.77
N ALA A 77 18.14 -25.41 5.24
CA ALA A 77 17.87 -24.06 5.77
C ALA A 77 18.78 -23.67 6.95
N ASN A 78 19.01 -24.58 7.90
CA ASN A 78 19.84 -24.31 9.09
C ASN A 78 21.32 -24.11 8.73
N THR A 79 21.84 -24.91 7.79
CA THR A 79 23.22 -24.79 7.30
C THR A 79 23.41 -23.51 6.51
N ALA A 80 22.44 -23.15 5.65
CA ALA A 80 22.45 -21.90 4.92
C ALA A 80 22.44 -20.68 5.86
N ARG A 81 21.61 -20.71 6.92
CA ARG A 81 21.55 -19.67 7.94
C ARG A 81 22.88 -19.51 8.66
N ALA A 82 23.53 -20.62 9.05
CA ALA A 82 24.86 -20.58 9.68
C ALA A 82 25.95 -20.04 8.73
N ALA A 83 25.94 -20.46 7.46
CA ALA A 83 26.91 -20.02 6.46
C ALA A 83 26.76 -18.51 6.16
N ILE A 84 25.53 -18.02 5.99
CA ILE A 84 25.25 -16.61 5.75
C ILE A 84 25.62 -15.77 6.98
N ALA A 85 25.29 -16.23 8.19
CA ALA A 85 25.67 -15.56 9.44
C ALA A 85 27.20 -15.49 9.64
N SER A 86 27.96 -16.43 9.05
CA SER A 86 29.43 -16.41 9.11
C SER A 86 30.06 -15.38 8.16
N LEU A 87 29.37 -15.03 7.07
CA LEU A 87 29.83 -14.08 6.05
C LEU A 87 29.27 -12.67 6.27
N LEU A 88 28.08 -12.58 6.87
CA LEU A 88 27.40 -11.35 7.24
C LEU A 88 27.10 -11.43 8.73
N PRO A 89 27.68 -10.57 9.58
CA PRO A 89 27.36 -10.55 11.00
C PRO A 89 25.96 -9.97 11.19
N LEU A 90 24.93 -10.80 10.99
CA LEU A 90 23.52 -10.40 11.01
C LEU A 90 23.15 -9.69 12.32
N GLY A 91 23.63 -10.17 13.47
CA GLY A 91 23.42 -9.50 14.75
C GLY A 91 24.10 -8.12 14.87
N ALA A 92 25.23 -7.91 14.20
CA ALA A 92 25.87 -6.58 14.15
C ALA A 92 25.15 -5.65 13.17
N LEU A 93 24.66 -6.16 12.04
CA LEU A 93 23.83 -5.41 11.10
C LEU A 93 22.46 -5.06 11.69
N GLU A 94 21.85 -5.96 12.46
CA GLU A 94 20.66 -5.70 13.26
C GLU A 94 20.93 -4.62 14.31
N ALA A 95 22.05 -4.70 15.03
CA ALA A 95 22.45 -3.67 15.99
C ALA A 95 22.70 -2.31 15.31
N MET A 96 23.29 -2.29 14.11
CA MET A 96 23.47 -1.07 13.32
C MET A 96 22.17 -0.54 12.68
N ALA A 97 21.20 -1.41 12.41
CA ALA A 97 19.87 -1.02 11.94
C ALA A 97 18.95 -0.56 13.09
N GLN A 98 19.21 -1.03 14.31
CA GLN A 98 18.62 -0.52 15.56
C GLN A 98 19.28 0.75 16.07
N ASP A 99 20.51 1.04 15.62
CA ASP A 99 21.13 2.33 15.83
C ASP A 99 20.34 3.35 15.02
N THR A 100 19.38 3.99 15.69
CA THR A 100 18.55 5.06 15.13
C THR A 100 19.47 6.24 14.84
N GLY A 101 20.20 6.16 13.73
CA GLY A 101 20.98 7.25 13.20
C GLY A 101 20.12 8.51 13.09
N SER A 102 20.75 9.68 13.08
CA SER A 102 20.00 10.91 12.90
C SER A 102 19.18 10.86 11.60
N LEU A 103 17.91 11.25 11.66
CA LEU A 103 17.05 11.37 10.47
C LEU A 103 17.75 12.12 9.34
N GLU A 104 17.73 11.55 8.14
CA GLU A 104 18.36 12.10 6.95
C GLU A 104 17.68 13.42 6.51
N LYS A 105 16.39 13.56 6.83
CA LYS A 105 15.60 14.77 6.58
C LYS A 105 14.57 14.97 7.68
N LYS A 106 14.60 16.16 8.31
CA LYS A 106 13.68 16.54 9.40
C LYS A 106 12.50 17.37 8.92
N ASP A 107 12.73 18.28 7.97
CA ASP A 107 11.70 19.17 7.42
C ASP A 107 10.97 18.52 6.25
N LEU A 108 9.69 18.14 6.44
CA LEU A 108 8.91 17.45 5.41
C LEU A 108 7.70 18.28 4.97
N LYS A 109 7.43 18.28 3.66
CA LYS A 109 6.22 18.85 3.05
C LYS A 109 5.22 17.76 2.73
N LEU A 110 4.07 17.78 3.41
CA LEU A 110 3.01 16.78 3.25
C LEU A 110 1.79 17.36 2.57
N GLY A 111 1.46 16.86 1.38
CA GLY A 111 0.25 17.24 0.65
C GLY A 111 -1.01 16.54 1.14
N PHE A 112 -2.13 17.27 1.25
CA PHE A 112 -3.42 16.65 1.56
C PHE A 112 -4.61 17.39 0.94
N ILE A 113 -5.74 16.69 0.84
CA ILE A 113 -7.06 17.29 0.64
C ILE A 113 -7.79 17.29 1.98
N ALA A 114 -8.47 18.39 2.29
CA ALA A 114 -9.16 18.61 3.55
C ALA A 114 -10.48 17.82 3.65
N ILE A 115 -10.35 16.51 3.74
CA ILE A 115 -11.42 15.54 4.01
C ILE A 115 -11.06 14.71 5.25
N THR A 116 -12.06 14.07 5.86
CA THR A 116 -11.91 13.31 7.11
C THR A 116 -10.82 12.23 7.04
N CYS A 117 -10.54 11.67 5.86
CA CYS A 117 -9.50 10.66 5.68
C CYS A 117 -8.09 11.20 5.98
N ALA A 118 -7.86 12.52 5.85
CA ALA A 118 -6.58 13.16 6.16
C ALA A 118 -6.38 13.46 7.65
N THR A 119 -7.36 13.16 8.52
CA THR A 119 -7.31 13.47 9.95
C THR A 119 -6.03 12.98 10.64
N PRO A 120 -5.50 11.76 10.39
CA PRO A 120 -4.24 11.32 11.00
C PRO A 120 -3.06 12.26 10.68
N LEU A 121 -2.97 12.74 9.43
CA LEU A 121 -1.90 13.66 9.03
C LEU A 121 -2.07 15.05 9.66
N ILE A 122 -3.31 15.53 9.73
CA ILE A 122 -3.64 16.86 10.25
C ILE A 122 -3.42 16.91 11.77
N MET A 123 -3.92 15.90 12.49
CA MET A 123 -3.90 15.88 13.96
C MET A 123 -2.55 15.50 14.54
N ALA A 124 -1.68 14.83 13.77
CA ALA A 124 -0.33 14.50 14.23
C ALA A 124 0.51 15.73 14.62
N GLY A 125 0.23 16.91 14.07
CA GLY A 125 0.86 18.17 14.48
C GLY A 125 0.41 18.64 15.87
N PRO A 126 -0.88 18.99 16.06
CA PRO A 126 -1.40 19.44 17.36
C PRO A 126 -1.21 18.44 18.50
N LEU A 127 -1.25 17.12 18.21
CA LEU A 127 -1.00 16.07 19.21
C LEU A 127 0.50 15.84 19.48
N GLY A 128 1.39 16.49 18.73
CA GLY A 128 2.83 16.43 18.93
C GLY A 128 3.52 15.18 18.37
N PHE A 129 2.82 14.32 17.64
CA PHE A 129 3.36 13.06 17.11
C PHE A 129 4.52 13.29 16.13
N TYR A 130 4.48 14.31 15.27
CA TYR A 130 5.63 14.60 14.40
C TYR A 130 6.89 14.96 15.19
N ARG A 131 6.74 15.81 16.22
CA ARG A 131 7.84 16.25 17.08
C ARG A 131 8.42 15.11 17.91
N GLN A 132 7.58 14.18 18.39
CA GLN A 132 8.04 12.96 19.07
C GLN A 132 8.95 12.11 18.18
N GLN A 133 8.73 12.14 16.87
CA GLN A 133 9.57 11.48 15.87
C GLN A 133 10.70 12.37 15.35
N GLY A 134 10.94 13.56 15.92
CA GLY A 134 12.00 14.47 15.47
C GLY A 134 11.74 15.16 14.11
N LEU A 135 10.50 15.16 13.63
CA LEU A 135 10.09 15.72 12.34
C LEU A 135 9.46 17.11 12.50
N ASN A 136 9.78 18.00 11.56
CA ASN A 136 9.11 19.27 11.34
C ASN A 136 8.26 19.19 10.06
N VAL A 137 6.95 19.10 10.21
CA VAL A 137 6.03 18.85 9.08
C VAL A 137 5.26 20.11 8.69
N GLN A 138 5.37 20.49 7.42
CA GLN A 138 4.51 21.47 6.78
C GLN A 138 3.39 20.76 6.02
N LEU A 139 2.14 20.98 6.45
CA LEU A 139 0.95 20.46 5.77
C LEU A 139 0.48 21.43 4.68
N ASN A 140 0.43 20.94 3.44
CA ASN A 140 0.02 21.69 2.27
C ASN A 140 -1.37 21.24 1.81
N LYS A 141 -2.38 22.05 2.11
CA LYS A 141 -3.74 21.83 1.60
C LYS A 141 -3.75 22.03 0.08
N THR A 142 -4.39 21.11 -0.63
CA THR A 142 -4.54 21.15 -2.09
C THR A 142 -6.01 21.11 -2.49
N ALA A 143 -6.32 21.66 -3.68
CA ALA A 143 -7.69 21.81 -4.17
C ALA A 143 -8.23 20.57 -4.92
N GLY A 144 -7.39 19.55 -5.18
CA GLY A 144 -7.82 18.39 -5.95
C GLY A 144 -6.74 17.35 -6.14
N TRP A 145 -7.17 16.14 -6.51
CA TRP A 145 -6.29 14.96 -6.61
C TRP A 145 -5.28 15.05 -7.76
N ALA A 146 -5.63 15.73 -8.86
CA ALA A 146 -4.67 16.00 -9.93
C ALA A 146 -3.48 16.84 -9.42
N LEU A 147 -3.74 17.87 -8.62
CA LEU A 147 -2.69 18.70 -8.03
C LEU A 147 -1.86 17.94 -7.00
N ILE A 148 -2.48 17.04 -6.21
CA ILE A 148 -1.73 16.14 -5.32
C ILE A 148 -0.72 15.31 -6.11
N ARG A 149 -1.17 14.68 -7.21
CA ARG A 149 -0.31 13.89 -8.09
C ARG A 149 0.82 14.75 -8.65
N ASP A 150 0.49 15.89 -9.24
CA ASP A 150 1.46 16.73 -9.93
C ASP A 150 2.52 17.28 -8.96
N LYS A 151 2.11 17.76 -7.77
CA LYS A 151 3.03 18.23 -6.72
C LYS A 151 3.93 17.13 -6.17
N MET A 152 3.43 15.90 -6.05
CA MET A 152 4.26 14.76 -5.63
C MET A 152 5.29 14.40 -6.71
N LEU A 153 4.88 14.33 -7.98
CA LEU A 153 5.77 14.03 -9.10
C LEU A 153 6.87 15.09 -9.27
N ASN A 154 6.52 16.36 -9.07
CA ASN A 154 7.45 17.48 -9.12
C ASN A 154 8.31 17.64 -7.85
N LYS A 155 8.20 16.73 -6.87
CA LYS A 155 8.92 16.79 -5.58
C LYS A 155 8.65 18.06 -4.78
N GLU A 156 7.50 18.71 -5.00
CA GLU A 156 7.02 19.79 -4.14
C GLU A 156 6.52 19.25 -2.79
N HIS A 157 6.09 17.99 -2.78
CA HIS A 157 5.76 17.22 -1.59
C HIS A 157 6.74 16.07 -1.39
N ASP A 158 7.12 15.83 -0.14
CA ASP A 158 7.92 14.68 0.27
C ASP A 158 7.04 13.43 0.42
N ALA A 159 5.80 13.63 0.87
CA ALA A 159 4.75 12.63 0.92
C ALA A 159 3.39 13.29 0.69
N SER A 160 2.37 12.51 0.31
CA SER A 160 1.02 13.04 0.18
C SER A 160 -0.03 12.00 0.56
N HIS A 161 -1.17 12.48 1.03
CA HIS A 161 -2.40 11.71 1.08
C HIS A 161 -2.85 11.40 -0.35
N PHE A 162 -3.09 10.12 -0.66
CA PHE A 162 -3.53 9.64 -1.95
C PHE A 162 -4.79 8.78 -1.82
N LEU A 163 -5.60 8.77 -2.88
CA LEU A 163 -6.57 7.70 -3.10
C LEU A 163 -5.81 6.41 -3.40
N SER A 164 -6.19 5.29 -2.78
CA SER A 164 -5.38 4.05 -2.84
C SER A 164 -4.98 3.57 -4.24
N PRO A 165 -5.75 3.79 -5.34
CA PRO A 165 -5.31 3.38 -6.67
C PRO A 165 -4.27 4.31 -7.30
N MET A 166 -4.16 5.57 -6.85
CA MET A 166 -3.29 6.56 -7.48
C MET A 166 -1.80 6.16 -7.45
N PRO A 167 -1.20 5.72 -6.33
CA PRO A 167 0.20 5.30 -6.31
C PRO A 167 0.50 4.17 -7.31
N LEU A 168 -0.44 3.24 -7.47
CA LEU A 168 -0.32 2.14 -8.44
C LEU A 168 -0.41 2.66 -9.88
N ALA A 169 -1.41 3.49 -10.18
CA ALA A 169 -1.58 4.10 -11.50
C ALA A 169 -0.35 4.93 -11.90
N ILE A 170 0.19 5.74 -10.99
CA ILE A 170 1.41 6.53 -11.19
C ILE A 170 2.62 5.62 -11.44
N SER A 171 2.78 4.55 -10.66
CA SER A 171 3.90 3.60 -10.83
C SER A 171 3.87 2.91 -12.20
N MET A 172 2.68 2.65 -12.73
CA MET A 172 2.48 2.07 -14.06
C MET A 172 2.49 3.10 -15.19
N GLY A 173 2.52 4.40 -14.89
CA GLY A 173 2.42 5.47 -15.90
C GLY A 173 1.04 5.60 -16.54
N VAL A 174 -0.01 5.12 -15.87
CA VAL A 174 -1.39 5.26 -16.37
C VAL A 174 -1.97 6.58 -15.86
N GLY A 175 -2.20 7.52 -16.78
CA GLY A 175 -2.69 8.86 -16.45
C GLY A 175 -1.64 9.81 -15.87
N SER A 176 -0.36 9.48 -15.95
CA SER A 176 0.79 10.35 -15.65
C SER A 176 2.07 9.80 -16.27
N VAL A 177 3.18 10.52 -16.09
CA VAL A 177 4.51 9.92 -16.26
C VAL A 177 4.70 8.79 -15.24
N ALA A 178 5.36 7.70 -15.67
CA ALA A 178 5.64 6.57 -14.81
C ALA A 178 6.69 6.94 -13.76
N GLN A 179 6.34 6.80 -12.48
CA GLN A 179 7.28 7.04 -11.38
C GLN A 179 7.00 6.07 -10.24
N PRO A 180 8.00 5.31 -9.75
CA PRO A 180 7.79 4.39 -8.64
C PRO A 180 7.29 5.13 -7.39
N MET A 181 6.10 4.73 -6.93
CA MET A 181 5.51 5.22 -5.69
C MET A 181 5.60 4.16 -4.60
N ARG A 182 5.75 4.61 -3.35
CA ARG A 182 5.69 3.75 -2.16
C ARG A 182 4.50 4.16 -1.30
N VAL A 183 3.75 3.17 -0.83
CA VAL A 183 2.66 3.38 0.13
C VAL A 183 3.21 3.15 1.52
N ALA A 184 3.20 4.20 2.35
CA ALA A 184 3.69 4.11 3.72
C ALA A 184 2.66 3.48 4.67
N THR A 185 1.39 3.88 4.54
CA THR A 185 0.32 3.38 5.40
C THR A 185 -1.06 3.66 4.77
N ILE A 186 -2.06 2.89 5.19
CA ILE A 186 -3.48 3.13 4.89
C ILE A 186 -4.08 3.98 6.01
N GLN A 187 -4.53 5.18 5.70
CA GLN A 187 -5.01 6.15 6.70
C GLN A 187 -6.42 5.84 7.22
N ASN A 188 -7.26 5.22 6.39
CA ASN A 188 -8.59 4.79 6.76
C ASN A 188 -9.07 3.67 5.85
N VAL A 189 -10.02 2.90 6.39
CA VAL A 189 -10.94 2.07 5.61
C VAL A 189 -12.34 2.66 5.80
N ASN A 190 -13.19 2.57 4.78
CA ASN A 190 -14.56 3.11 4.78
C ASN A 190 -14.65 4.64 4.88
N GLY A 191 -15.85 5.16 5.15
CA GLY A 191 -16.14 6.59 5.27
C GLY A 191 -16.52 7.30 3.98
N GLN A 192 -16.75 6.54 2.89
CA GLN A 192 -17.25 7.06 1.62
C GLN A 192 -18.71 6.67 1.42
N ALA A 193 -19.45 7.44 0.61
CA ALA A 193 -20.85 7.17 0.31
C ALA A 193 -21.19 7.50 -1.14
N ILE A 194 -22.10 6.72 -1.72
CA ILE A 194 -22.80 7.08 -2.95
C ILE A 194 -24.04 7.88 -2.53
N THR A 195 -24.14 9.12 -3.00
CA THR A 195 -25.26 10.00 -2.69
C THR A 195 -26.02 10.34 -3.96
N LEU A 196 -27.34 10.56 -3.80
CA LEU A 196 -28.23 10.97 -4.87
C LEU A 196 -28.87 12.31 -4.52
N ALA A 197 -29.10 13.13 -5.55
CA ALA A 197 -29.89 14.35 -5.39
C ALA A 197 -31.31 14.02 -4.88
N LEU A 198 -31.90 14.92 -4.07
CA LEU A 198 -33.21 14.72 -3.45
C LEU A 198 -34.34 14.38 -4.44
N LYS A 199 -34.24 14.85 -5.68
CA LYS A 199 -35.20 14.49 -6.76
C LYS A 199 -35.25 12.99 -7.08
N HIS A 200 -34.27 12.21 -6.65
CA HIS A 200 -34.21 10.75 -6.82
C HIS A 200 -34.51 9.99 -5.53
N LYS A 201 -35.05 10.63 -4.48
CA LYS A 201 -35.27 10.01 -3.17
C LYS A 201 -36.08 8.70 -3.23
N ASP A 202 -37.01 8.60 -4.18
CA ASP A 202 -37.91 7.45 -4.37
C ASP A 202 -37.39 6.45 -5.42
N ASN A 203 -36.30 6.77 -6.12
CA ASN A 203 -35.63 5.87 -7.07
C ASN A 203 -34.31 5.37 -6.47
N ARG A 204 -34.41 4.43 -5.53
CA ARG A 204 -33.26 3.84 -4.83
C ARG A 204 -32.77 2.52 -5.43
N ASP A 205 -33.51 1.94 -6.38
CA ASP A 205 -33.08 0.74 -7.11
C ASP A 205 -32.11 1.13 -8.23
N PRO A 206 -30.85 0.70 -8.20
CA PRO A 206 -29.88 1.06 -9.22
C PRO A 206 -30.29 0.65 -10.64
N LYS A 207 -31.14 -0.36 -10.82
CA LYS A 207 -31.67 -0.74 -12.14
C LYS A 207 -32.40 0.42 -12.83
N GLY A 208 -32.96 1.34 -12.05
CA GLY A 208 -33.64 2.54 -12.52
C GLY A 208 -32.73 3.74 -12.81
N TRP A 209 -31.40 3.58 -12.77
CA TRP A 209 -30.45 4.69 -12.90
C TRP A 209 -29.81 4.84 -14.29
N LYS A 210 -30.28 4.10 -15.29
CA LYS A 210 -29.83 4.29 -16.67
C LYS A 210 -30.05 5.76 -17.10
N GLY A 211 -29.01 6.37 -17.68
CA GLY A 211 -28.95 7.77 -18.06
C GLY A 211 -28.48 8.72 -16.95
N PHE A 212 -28.24 8.23 -15.73
CA PHE A 212 -27.75 9.08 -14.64
C PHE A 212 -26.34 9.61 -14.90
N LYS A 213 -26.03 10.74 -14.27
CA LYS A 213 -24.71 11.35 -14.29
C LYS A 213 -24.17 11.36 -12.85
N PHE A 214 -23.05 10.68 -12.65
CA PHE A 214 -22.37 10.57 -11.36
C PHE A 214 -21.07 11.38 -11.38
N ALA A 215 -20.74 11.95 -10.23
CA ALA A 215 -19.47 12.62 -10.00
C ALA A 215 -18.55 11.73 -9.16
N VAL A 216 -17.27 11.67 -9.54
CA VAL A 216 -16.21 10.98 -8.79
C VAL A 216 -15.03 11.95 -8.61
N PRO A 217 -14.23 11.83 -7.55
CA PRO A 217 -13.18 12.80 -7.28
C PRO A 217 -11.96 12.68 -8.19
N PHE A 218 -11.74 11.49 -8.75
CA PHE A 218 -10.62 11.20 -9.65
C PHE A 218 -10.86 9.90 -10.42
N GLU A 219 -10.23 9.75 -11.59
CA GLU A 219 -10.37 8.54 -12.43
C GLU A 219 -9.87 7.30 -11.70
N PHE A 220 -8.61 7.34 -11.22
CA PHE A 220 -8.01 6.26 -10.42
C PHE A 220 -8.33 6.44 -8.94
N SER A 221 -9.59 6.19 -8.57
CA SER A 221 -10.07 6.33 -7.20
C SER A 221 -10.92 5.16 -6.73
N MET A 222 -10.89 4.88 -5.43
CA MET A 222 -11.81 3.91 -4.81
C MET A 222 -13.28 4.27 -5.05
N HIS A 223 -13.60 5.57 -5.10
CA HIS A 223 -14.96 6.04 -5.38
C HIS A 223 -15.44 5.61 -6.77
N ASN A 224 -14.59 5.76 -7.80
CA ASN A 224 -14.91 5.32 -9.16
C ASN A 224 -15.07 3.80 -9.19
N PHE A 225 -14.15 3.05 -8.57
CA PHE A 225 -14.22 1.59 -8.56
C PHE A 225 -15.42 1.05 -7.78
N LEU A 226 -15.73 1.60 -6.61
CA LEU A 226 -16.90 1.20 -5.82
C LEU A 226 -18.21 1.54 -6.53
N LEU A 227 -18.31 2.71 -7.17
CA LEU A 227 -19.48 3.08 -7.96
C LEU A 227 -19.67 2.13 -9.15
N ARG A 228 -18.59 1.87 -9.91
CA ARG A 228 -18.62 0.96 -11.06
C ARG A 228 -19.01 -0.45 -10.65
N TYR A 229 -18.43 -0.95 -9.55
CA TYR A 229 -18.77 -2.25 -8.98
C TYR A 229 -20.25 -2.31 -8.60
N TYR A 230 -20.75 -1.32 -7.86
CA TYR A 230 -22.12 -1.26 -7.40
C TYR A 230 -23.13 -1.21 -8.57
N LEU A 231 -22.84 -0.44 -9.62
CA LEU A 231 -23.67 -0.38 -10.83
C LEU A 231 -23.68 -1.72 -11.58
N ALA A 232 -22.51 -2.33 -11.77
CA ALA A 232 -22.37 -3.60 -12.48
C ALA A 232 -23.08 -4.74 -11.75
N GLU A 233 -23.00 -4.78 -10.42
CA GLU A 233 -23.71 -5.76 -9.58
C GLU A 233 -25.24 -5.70 -9.77
N HIS A 234 -25.76 -4.52 -10.15
CA HIS A 234 -27.18 -4.31 -10.41
C HIS A 234 -27.54 -4.33 -11.91
N GLY A 235 -26.62 -4.79 -12.78
CA GLY A 235 -26.87 -4.98 -14.20
C GLY A 235 -26.79 -3.73 -15.06
N LEU A 236 -26.21 -2.64 -14.55
CA LEU A 236 -25.89 -1.46 -15.36
C LEU A 236 -24.43 -1.51 -15.83
N ASN A 237 -24.21 -1.27 -17.12
CA ASN A 237 -22.87 -1.06 -17.63
C ASN A 237 -22.39 0.36 -17.27
N PRO A 238 -21.36 0.51 -16.42
CA PRO A 238 -20.92 1.83 -15.96
C PRO A 238 -20.29 2.71 -17.06
N ASP A 239 -19.90 2.12 -18.19
CA ASP A 239 -19.28 2.85 -19.31
C ASP A 239 -20.30 3.32 -20.36
N THR A 240 -21.49 2.71 -20.43
CA THR A 240 -22.49 3.01 -21.47
C THR A 240 -23.86 3.39 -20.95
N ASP A 241 -24.29 2.84 -19.81
CA ASP A 241 -25.63 3.11 -19.27
C ASP A 241 -25.68 4.36 -18.39
N VAL A 242 -24.55 4.84 -17.88
CA VAL A 242 -24.44 6.06 -17.07
C VAL A 242 -23.29 6.93 -17.55
N GLN A 243 -23.17 8.15 -17.02
CA GLN A 243 -21.99 9.00 -17.23
C GLN A 243 -21.27 9.21 -15.91
N ILE A 244 -19.98 8.89 -15.86
CA ILE A 244 -19.13 9.18 -14.70
C ILE A 244 -18.21 10.35 -15.07
N ARG A 245 -18.19 11.40 -14.25
CA ARG A 245 -17.39 12.61 -14.49
C ARG A 245 -16.52 12.93 -13.29
N VAL A 246 -15.28 13.35 -13.56
CA VAL A 246 -14.36 13.80 -12.51
C VAL A 246 -14.75 15.20 -12.04
N VAL A 247 -14.99 15.35 -10.74
CA VAL A 247 -15.29 16.63 -10.08
C VAL A 247 -14.50 16.67 -8.77
N PRO A 248 -13.67 17.70 -8.51
CA PRO A 248 -12.96 17.83 -7.25
C PRO A 248 -13.91 17.81 -6.04
N PRO A 249 -13.47 17.27 -4.88
CA PRO A 249 -14.23 17.43 -3.64
C PRO A 249 -14.45 18.91 -3.30
N PRO A 250 -15.61 19.28 -2.71
CA PRO A 250 -15.90 20.63 -2.26
C PRO A 250 -14.99 21.11 -1.12
#